data_AF-A0A934XS86-F1
#
_entry.id   AF-A0A934XS86-F1
#
_cell.length_a   1.000
_cell.length_b   1.000
_cell.length_c   1.000
_cell.angle_alpha   90.00
_cell.angle_beta   90.00
_cell.angle_gamma   90.00
#
_symmetry.space_group_name_H-M   'P 1'
#
loop_
_entity.id
_entity.type
_entity.pdbx_description
1 polymer ?
#
loop_
_entity_poly.entity_id
_entity_poly.type
_entity_poly.pdbx_seq_one_letter_code
_entity_poly.pdbx_strand_id
1 'polypeptide(L)'
;MMPTPEFVVGRQAEVALFDDLLAGRTPYRWLEIYGPGGIGKTVVGGKLLGHAQARGIPMAAVDGIQPDLTPDRILGLFMTGLTASPAGEKLADGLRAFDRQFHDYLIINQVLQQGGGIAALFDVVGNVKDPAGLGSILGGLGGAVTEAVKRTASNRFAMERYLRGAERALTSSFMNGLAAGLTELRRPVALLIDTYEEMEGLDDWVCRTLAPGLPPRRGS
;
A
#
# COMPACT_ATOMS: atom_id res chain seq x y z
N MET A 1 10.02 11.40 -28.91
CA MET A 1 10.09 11.16 -27.46
C MET A 1 10.61 12.44 -26.83
N MET A 2 9.76 13.20 -26.15
CA MET A 2 10.18 14.45 -25.49
C MET A 2 11.12 14.10 -24.33
N PRO A 3 12.25 14.78 -24.16
CA PRO A 3 13.11 14.56 -23.00
C PRO A 3 12.35 15.01 -21.75
N THR A 4 12.25 14.12 -20.77
CA THR A 4 11.75 14.45 -19.42
C THR A 4 12.62 15.59 -18.88
N PRO A 5 12.06 16.71 -18.43
CA PRO A 5 12.87 17.85 -18.02
C PRO A 5 13.77 17.44 -16.85
N GLU A 6 15.07 17.41 -17.11
CA GLU A 6 16.14 16.94 -16.22
C GLU A 6 16.39 17.83 -15.00
N PHE A 7 15.63 18.94 -14.86
CA PHE A 7 15.90 19.97 -13.88
C PHE A 7 14.65 20.37 -13.08
N VAL A 8 14.70 20.16 -11.77
CA VAL A 8 13.78 20.79 -10.81
C VAL A 8 14.24 22.25 -10.63
N VAL A 9 13.79 23.15 -11.51
CA VAL A 9 14.17 24.58 -11.43
C VAL A 9 13.66 25.19 -10.11
N GLY A 10 14.55 25.85 -9.35
CA GLY A 10 14.23 26.65 -8.16
C GLY A 10 14.04 25.87 -6.85
N ARG A 11 14.39 24.58 -6.80
CA ARG A 11 14.21 23.68 -5.65
C ARG A 11 15.41 22.75 -5.42
N GLN A 12 16.61 23.26 -5.75
CA GLN A 12 17.87 22.52 -5.71
C GLN A 12 18.19 22.03 -4.28
N ALA A 13 17.80 22.79 -3.27
CA ALA A 13 17.99 22.42 -1.87
C ALA A 13 17.12 21.21 -1.49
N GLU A 14 15.85 21.20 -1.89
CA GLU A 14 14.94 20.07 -1.63
C GLU A 14 15.36 18.81 -2.39
N VAL A 15 15.83 18.95 -3.63
CA VAL A 15 16.39 17.82 -4.40
C VAL A 15 17.66 17.28 -3.74
N ALA A 16 18.57 18.15 -3.31
CA ALA A 16 19.79 17.73 -2.61
C ALA A 16 19.46 16.99 -1.30
N LEU A 17 18.46 17.47 -0.56
CA LEU A 17 17.98 16.83 0.66
C LEU A 17 17.39 15.44 0.39
N PHE A 18 16.60 15.32 -0.69
CA PHE A 18 16.04 14.05 -1.13
C PHE A 18 17.13 13.08 -1.59
N ASP A 19 18.16 13.58 -2.27
CA ASP A 19 19.33 12.78 -2.69
C ASP A 19 20.12 12.27 -1.48
N ASP A 20 20.33 13.10 -0.46
CA ASP A 20 20.96 12.69 0.80
C ASP A 20 20.12 11.64 1.53
N LEU A 21 18.79 11.80 1.53
CA LEU A 21 17.85 10.85 2.11
C LEU A 21 17.96 9.48 1.42
N LEU A 22 17.88 9.45 0.08
CA LEU A 22 18.00 8.23 -0.72
C LEU A 22 19.38 7.58 -0.57
N ALA A 23 20.43 8.39 -0.51
CA ALA A 23 21.81 7.91 -0.47
C ALA A 23 22.27 7.42 0.90
N GLY A 24 21.45 7.52 1.94
CA GLY A 24 21.87 7.03 3.24
C GLY A 24 22.48 8.07 4.18
N ARG A 25 22.48 9.37 3.83
CA ARG A 25 23.32 10.41 4.46
C ARG A 25 22.62 11.26 5.53
N THR A 26 21.32 11.07 5.74
CA THR A 26 20.51 11.82 6.71
C THR A 26 20.31 11.06 8.04
N PRO A 27 20.05 11.70 9.18
CA PRO A 27 19.66 10.98 10.40
C PRO A 27 18.18 10.54 10.41
N TYR A 28 17.38 11.03 9.46
CA TYR A 28 15.94 10.76 9.32
C TYR A 28 15.62 9.95 8.06
N ARG A 29 14.45 9.31 8.04
CA ARG A 29 13.92 8.50 6.91
C ARG A 29 12.64 9.08 6.29
N TRP A 30 12.14 10.17 6.86
CA TRP A 30 10.94 10.87 6.41
C TRP A 30 11.31 12.27 5.98
N LEU A 31 10.73 12.72 4.87
CA LEU A 31 10.84 14.11 4.41
C LEU A 31 9.43 14.66 4.26
N GLU A 32 9.07 15.58 5.14
CA GLU A 32 7.80 16.30 5.05
C GLU A 32 8.01 17.58 4.23
N ILE A 33 7.23 17.73 3.16
CA ILE A 33 7.21 18.94 2.34
C ILE A 33 5.97 19.73 2.74
N TYR A 34 6.15 20.75 3.58
CA TYR A 34 5.07 21.62 4.03
C TYR A 34 5.15 23.00 3.36
N GLY A 35 4.00 23.68 3.30
CA GLY A 35 3.91 25.04 2.77
C GLY A 35 2.47 25.43 2.42
N PRO A 36 2.24 26.75 2.18
CA PRO A 36 0.92 27.27 1.83
C PRO A 36 0.32 26.55 0.62
N GLY A 37 -1.02 26.44 0.59
CA GLY A 37 -1.75 25.89 -0.56
C GLY A 37 -1.38 26.60 -1.87
N GLY A 38 -1.26 25.84 -2.96
CA GLY A 38 -0.94 26.40 -4.29
C GLY A 38 0.54 26.70 -4.56
N ILE A 39 1.46 26.45 -3.62
CA ILE A 39 2.90 26.74 -3.81
C ILE A 39 3.65 25.67 -4.64
N GLY A 40 2.95 24.63 -5.10
CA GLY A 40 3.49 23.58 -5.97
C GLY A 40 4.06 22.35 -5.26
N LYS A 41 3.59 22.01 -4.05
CA LYS A 41 4.06 20.81 -3.29
C LYS A 41 3.92 19.52 -4.11
N THR A 42 2.75 19.27 -4.69
CA THR A 42 2.48 18.16 -5.61
C THR A 42 3.46 18.13 -6.79
N VAL A 43 3.75 19.29 -7.38
CA VAL A 43 4.72 19.40 -8.48
C VAL A 43 6.13 19.04 -8.02
N VAL A 44 6.52 19.44 -6.81
CA VAL A 44 7.80 19.06 -6.21
C VAL A 44 7.85 17.55 -5.96
N GLY A 45 6.83 16.98 -5.32
CA GLY A 45 6.73 15.54 -5.06
C GLY A 45 6.85 14.71 -6.34
N GLY A 46 6.08 15.07 -7.38
CA GLY A 46 6.17 14.41 -8.69
C GLY A 46 7.54 14.54 -9.35
N LYS A 47 8.23 15.67 -9.19
CA LYS A 47 9.60 15.86 -9.69
C LYS A 47 10.63 15.03 -8.93
N LEU A 48 10.50 14.90 -7.60
CA LEU A 48 11.37 14.04 -6.79
C LEU A 48 11.20 12.56 -7.17
N LEU A 49 9.96 12.14 -7.42
CA LEU A 49 9.67 10.82 -7.97
C LEU A 49 10.30 10.64 -9.35
N GLY A 50 10.07 11.56 -10.30
CA GLY A 50 10.73 11.47 -11.61
C GLY A 50 12.26 11.39 -11.51
N HIS A 51 12.85 12.12 -10.56
CA HIS A 51 14.29 12.13 -10.30
C HIS A 51 14.82 10.79 -9.78
N ALA A 52 14.14 10.17 -8.82
CA ALA A 52 14.52 8.84 -8.33
C ALA A 52 14.30 7.75 -9.40
N GLN A 53 13.26 7.88 -10.23
CA GLN A 53 12.93 6.91 -11.28
C GLN A 53 14.02 6.91 -12.36
N ALA A 54 14.50 8.10 -12.75
CA ALA A 54 15.62 8.26 -13.68
C ALA A 54 16.90 7.56 -13.20
N ARG A 55 17.04 7.31 -11.89
CA ARG A 55 18.18 6.59 -11.28
C ARG A 55 17.91 5.11 -11.02
N GLY A 56 16.76 4.60 -11.48
CA GLY A 56 16.35 3.22 -11.27
C GLY A 56 16.08 2.90 -9.80
N ILE A 57 15.53 3.86 -9.05
CA ILE A 57 15.07 3.66 -7.68
C ILE A 57 13.56 3.37 -7.73
N PRO A 58 13.09 2.22 -7.19
CA PRO A 58 11.66 1.92 -7.15
C PRO A 58 10.91 2.90 -6.24
N MET A 59 9.67 3.21 -6.61
CA MET A 59 8.86 4.16 -5.87
C MET A 59 7.38 3.91 -5.96
N ALA A 60 6.66 4.42 -4.98
CA ALA A 60 5.21 4.52 -5.04
C ALA A 60 4.72 5.85 -4.47
N ALA A 61 3.56 6.28 -4.95
CA ALA A 61 2.90 7.49 -4.53
C ALA A 61 1.44 7.18 -4.17
N VAL A 62 0.95 7.85 -3.13
CA VAL A 62 -0.47 7.90 -2.77
C VAL A 62 -0.89 9.35 -2.77
N ASP A 63 -2.05 9.64 -3.37
CA ASP A 63 -2.68 10.95 -3.33
C ASP A 63 -3.74 10.97 -2.23
N GLY A 64 -3.52 11.77 -1.20
CA GLY A 64 -4.40 11.90 -0.03
C GLY A 64 -5.81 12.41 -0.34
N ILE A 65 -6.02 13.03 -1.51
CA ILE A 65 -7.35 13.48 -1.96
C ILE A 65 -8.24 12.31 -2.39
N GLN A 66 -7.65 11.13 -2.66
CA GLN A 66 -8.43 9.99 -3.12
C GLN A 66 -9.53 9.62 -2.12
N PRO A 67 -10.78 9.49 -2.57
CA PRO A 67 -11.87 9.13 -1.67
C PRO A 67 -11.68 7.70 -1.14
N ASP A 68 -12.19 7.48 0.06
CA ASP A 68 -12.20 6.18 0.73
C ASP A 68 -10.79 5.58 0.89
N LEU A 69 -9.77 6.40 1.15
CA LEU A 69 -8.47 5.88 1.55
C LEU A 69 -8.58 5.14 2.88
N THR A 70 -8.02 3.94 2.88
CA THR A 70 -7.90 3.08 4.06
C THR A 70 -6.48 2.53 4.12
N PRO A 71 -6.00 2.08 5.30
CA PRO A 71 -4.68 1.48 5.43
C PRO A 71 -4.37 0.41 4.39
N ASP A 72 -5.30 -0.51 4.14
CA ASP A 72 -5.14 -1.60 3.16
C ASP A 72 -4.99 -1.07 1.73
N ARG A 73 -5.78 -0.07 1.33
CA ARG A 73 -5.68 0.57 0.00
C ARG A 73 -4.34 1.27 -0.18
N ILE A 74 -3.86 1.97 0.84
CA ILE A 74 -2.53 2.61 0.82
C ILE A 74 -1.43 1.58 0.61
N LEU A 75 -1.47 0.47 1.36
CA LEU A 75 -0.49 -0.61 1.20
C LEU A 75 -0.55 -1.24 -0.20
N GLY A 76 -1.76 -1.42 -0.76
CA GLY A 76 -1.96 -1.91 -2.13
C GLY A 76 -1.39 -0.96 -3.19
N LEU A 77 -1.63 0.35 -3.05
CA LEU A 77 -1.08 1.40 -3.92
C LEU A 77 0.45 1.44 -3.83
N PHE A 78 1.01 1.32 -2.62
CA PHE A 78 2.45 1.23 -2.44
C PHE A 78 3.06 0.00 -3.09
N MET A 79 2.49 -1.18 -2.89
CA MET A 79 2.99 -2.40 -3.53
C MET A 79 2.93 -2.31 -5.05
N THR A 80 1.82 -1.81 -5.59
CA THR A 80 1.64 -1.63 -7.05
C THR A 80 2.68 -0.67 -7.60
N GLY A 81 2.87 0.51 -7.00
CA GLY A 81 3.86 1.47 -7.46
C GLY A 81 5.28 0.94 -7.39
N LEU A 82 5.66 0.34 -6.25
CA LEU A 82 7.01 -0.19 -6.04
C LEU A 82 7.38 -1.28 -7.04
N THR A 83 6.41 -2.08 -7.50
CA THR A 83 6.63 -3.20 -8.41
C THR A 83 6.37 -2.86 -9.88
N ALA A 84 5.86 -1.67 -10.19
CA ALA A 84 5.52 -1.26 -11.56
C ALA A 84 6.75 -1.04 -12.48
N SER A 85 7.94 -0.86 -11.91
CA SER A 85 9.17 -0.62 -12.69
C SER A 85 10.07 -1.86 -12.74
N PRO A 86 10.92 -2.01 -13.78
CA PRO A 86 11.92 -3.10 -13.83
C PRO A 86 12.85 -3.11 -12.62
N ALA A 87 13.15 -1.94 -12.04
CA ALA A 87 13.93 -1.83 -10.81
C ALA A 87 13.22 -2.47 -9.60
N GLY A 88 11.90 -2.57 -9.64
CA GLY A 88 11.02 -3.12 -8.62
C GLY A 88 10.75 -4.63 -8.73
N GLU A 89 11.20 -5.31 -9.78
CA GLU A 89 10.94 -6.75 -9.97
C GLU A 89 11.42 -7.58 -8.77
N LYS A 90 12.59 -7.24 -8.21
CA LYS A 90 13.12 -7.90 -6.99
C LYS A 90 12.28 -7.64 -5.74
N LEU A 91 11.50 -6.55 -5.70
CA LEU A 91 10.57 -6.28 -4.61
C LEU A 91 9.32 -7.14 -4.72
N ALA A 92 8.86 -7.45 -5.94
CA ALA A 92 7.69 -8.30 -6.16
C ALA A 92 7.88 -9.65 -5.45
N ASP A 93 9.07 -10.22 -5.56
CA ASP A 93 9.46 -11.47 -4.91
C ASP A 93 9.29 -11.47 -3.39
N GLY A 94 9.72 -10.39 -2.73
CA GLY A 94 9.53 -10.18 -1.29
C GLY A 94 8.07 -9.90 -0.92
N LEU A 95 7.35 -9.18 -1.78
CA LEU A 95 5.96 -8.77 -1.56
C LEU A 95 4.94 -9.85 -1.93
N ARG A 96 5.33 -10.98 -2.53
CA ARG A 96 4.43 -12.09 -2.90
C ARG A 96 3.50 -12.57 -1.78
N ALA A 97 3.97 -12.58 -0.53
CA ALA A 97 3.14 -12.98 0.61
C ALA A 97 2.04 -11.94 0.89
N PHE A 98 2.40 -10.65 0.85
CA PHE A 98 1.45 -9.56 0.98
C PHE A 98 0.46 -9.54 -0.17
N ASP A 99 0.92 -9.66 -1.42
CA ASP A 99 0.08 -9.67 -2.62
C ASP A 99 -1.02 -10.74 -2.54
N ARG A 100 -0.66 -11.98 -2.17
CA ARG A 100 -1.65 -13.05 -1.96
C ARG A 100 -2.65 -12.72 -0.85
N GLN A 101 -2.19 -12.22 0.30
CA GLN A 101 -3.08 -11.87 1.41
C GLN A 101 -4.00 -10.70 1.08
N PHE A 102 -3.48 -9.70 0.36
CA PHE A 102 -4.22 -8.53 -0.09
C PHE A 102 -5.27 -8.93 -1.12
N HIS A 103 -4.94 -9.84 -2.05
CA HIS A 103 -5.89 -10.38 -2.99
C HIS A 103 -7.04 -11.14 -2.30
N ASP A 104 -6.73 -12.02 -1.34
CA ASP A 104 -7.74 -12.70 -0.52
C ASP A 104 -8.64 -11.67 0.22
N TYR A 105 -8.04 -10.61 0.76
CA TYR A 105 -8.76 -9.53 1.44
C TYR A 105 -9.72 -8.78 0.52
N LEU A 106 -9.29 -8.45 -0.70
CA LEU A 106 -10.13 -7.80 -1.71
C LEU A 106 -11.31 -8.70 -2.09
N ILE A 107 -11.07 -10.00 -2.26
CA ILE A 107 -12.14 -10.96 -2.54
C ILE A 107 -13.15 -11.01 -1.39
N ILE A 108 -12.70 -11.08 -0.15
CA ILE A 108 -13.60 -11.09 1.02
C ILE A 108 -14.45 -9.82 1.09
N ASN A 109 -13.87 -8.65 0.85
CA ASN A 109 -14.65 -7.40 0.79
C ASN A 109 -15.64 -7.39 -0.37
N GLN A 110 -15.26 -7.91 -1.54
CA GLN A 110 -16.15 -8.05 -2.69
C GLN A 110 -17.34 -8.96 -2.37
N VAL A 111 -17.11 -10.07 -1.67
CA VAL A 111 -18.18 -10.97 -1.18
C VAL A 111 -19.12 -10.23 -0.24
N LEU A 112 -18.60 -9.42 0.69
CA LEU A 112 -19.43 -8.62 1.60
C LEU A 112 -20.25 -7.58 0.84
N GLN A 113 -19.66 -6.89 -0.12
CA GLN A 113 -20.35 -5.88 -0.92
C GLN A 113 -21.47 -6.50 -1.76
N GLN A 114 -21.19 -7.57 -2.50
CA GLN A 114 -22.19 -8.27 -3.31
C GLN A 114 -23.25 -8.99 -2.47
N GLY A 115 -22.87 -9.45 -1.28
CA GLY A 115 -23.76 -10.13 -0.34
C GLY A 115 -24.61 -9.21 0.53
N GLY A 116 -24.44 -7.89 0.45
CA GLY A 116 -25.18 -6.92 1.28
C GLY A 116 -24.70 -6.84 2.74
N GLY A 117 -23.46 -7.25 3.00
CA GLY A 117 -22.81 -7.21 4.30
C GLY A 117 -23.06 -8.45 5.17
N ILE A 118 -22.44 -8.47 6.36
CA ILE A 118 -22.45 -9.63 7.26
C ILE A 118 -23.88 -10.02 7.67
N ALA A 119 -24.72 -9.04 8.02
CA ALA A 119 -26.08 -9.30 8.50
C ALA A 119 -26.99 -9.88 7.41
N ALA A 120 -26.73 -9.58 6.13
CA ALA A 120 -27.48 -10.13 5.01
C ALA A 120 -27.01 -11.55 4.66
N LEU A 121 -25.70 -11.81 4.74
CA LEU A 121 -25.10 -13.11 4.41
C LEU A 121 -25.36 -14.18 5.48
N PHE A 122 -25.40 -13.81 6.76
CA PHE A 122 -25.42 -14.78 7.86
C PHE A 122 -26.64 -14.67 8.77
N ASP A 123 -27.06 -15.79 9.32
CA ASP A 123 -28.06 -15.87 10.38
C ASP A 123 -27.47 -15.52 11.75
N VAL A 124 -28.32 -15.55 12.79
CA VAL A 124 -27.92 -15.23 14.17
C VAL A 124 -26.97 -16.27 14.78
N VAL A 125 -26.96 -17.49 14.24
CA VAL A 125 -26.11 -18.61 14.68
C VAL A 125 -24.78 -18.63 13.91
N GLY A 126 -24.66 -17.84 12.85
CA GLY A 126 -23.45 -17.66 12.05
C GLY A 126 -23.37 -18.50 10.79
N ASN A 127 -24.47 -19.16 10.40
CA ASN A 127 -24.57 -19.92 9.14
C ASN A 127 -24.94 -19.00 7.98
N VAL A 128 -24.58 -19.41 6.77
CA VAL A 128 -24.94 -18.71 5.53
C VAL A 128 -26.45 -18.84 5.30
N LYS A 129 -27.16 -17.72 5.14
CA LYS A 129 -28.61 -17.66 4.89
C LYS A 129 -29.00 -18.23 3.52
N ASP A 130 -28.20 -17.94 2.50
CA ASP A 130 -28.37 -18.43 1.14
C ASP A 130 -27.04 -19.04 0.62
N PRO A 131 -26.81 -20.35 0.86
CA PRO A 131 -25.60 -21.01 0.40
C PRO A 131 -25.46 -21.05 -1.13
N ALA A 132 -26.57 -21.09 -1.87
CA ALA A 132 -26.56 -21.12 -3.32
C ALA A 132 -26.15 -19.74 -3.89
N GLY A 133 -26.72 -18.67 -3.34
CA GLY A 133 -26.33 -17.30 -3.67
C GLY A 133 -24.87 -17.00 -3.34
N LEU A 134 -24.38 -17.41 -2.16
CA LEU A 134 -22.97 -17.29 -1.81
C LEU A 134 -22.07 -18.09 -2.76
N GLY A 135 -22.48 -19.31 -3.12
CA GLY A 135 -21.78 -20.14 -4.12
C GLY A 135 -21.70 -19.45 -5.48
N SER A 136 -22.76 -18.77 -5.91
CA SER A 136 -22.78 -17.99 -7.15
C SER A 136 -21.85 -16.78 -7.10
N ILE A 137 -21.81 -16.05 -5.98
CA ILE A 137 -20.89 -14.93 -5.76
C ILE A 137 -19.44 -15.43 -5.90
N LEU A 138 -19.09 -16.48 -5.15
CA LEU A 138 -17.74 -17.06 -5.18
C LEU A 138 -17.39 -17.64 -6.56
N GLY A 139 -18.35 -18.26 -7.24
CA GLY A 139 -18.17 -18.77 -8.60
C GLY A 139 -17.93 -17.66 -9.63
N GLY A 140 -18.61 -16.53 -9.50
CA GLY A 140 -18.44 -15.35 -10.36
C GLY A 140 -17.09 -14.66 -10.20
N LEU A 141 -16.43 -14.82 -9.04
CA LEU A 141 -15.09 -14.32 -8.77
C LEU A 141 -13.97 -15.19 -9.39
N GLY A 142 -14.32 -16.37 -9.90
CA GLY A 142 -13.45 -17.22 -10.72
C GLY A 142 -12.34 -17.96 -9.95
N GLY A 143 -11.33 -18.43 -10.69
CA GLY A 143 -10.24 -19.27 -10.16
C GLY A 143 -9.29 -18.59 -9.16
N ALA A 144 -9.50 -17.30 -8.89
CA ALA A 144 -8.76 -16.54 -7.89
C ALA A 144 -9.22 -16.83 -6.45
N VAL A 145 -10.39 -17.46 -6.27
CA VAL A 145 -10.94 -17.79 -4.95
C VAL A 145 -10.18 -18.96 -4.32
N THR A 146 -9.37 -18.67 -3.32
CA THR A 146 -8.62 -19.68 -2.55
C THR A 146 -9.51 -20.46 -1.58
N GLU A 147 -9.07 -21.65 -1.14
CA GLU A 147 -9.76 -22.40 -0.08
C GLU A 147 -9.80 -21.64 1.26
N ALA A 148 -8.82 -20.77 1.51
CA ALA A 148 -8.81 -19.89 2.67
C ALA A 148 -9.96 -18.88 2.61
N VAL A 149 -10.18 -18.26 1.45
CA VAL A 149 -11.33 -17.37 1.20
C VAL A 149 -12.65 -18.11 1.39
N LYS A 150 -12.82 -19.29 0.78
CA LYS A 150 -14.07 -20.07 0.92
C LYS A 150 -14.38 -20.39 2.38
N ARG A 151 -13.39 -20.85 3.13
CA ARG A 151 -13.53 -21.14 4.57
C ARG A 151 -13.93 -19.90 5.35
N THR A 152 -13.33 -18.76 5.05
CA THR A 152 -13.61 -17.49 5.72
C THR A 152 -15.02 -17.00 5.40
N ALA A 153 -15.43 -17.08 4.14
CA ALA A 153 -16.75 -16.67 3.66
C ALA A 153 -17.89 -17.59 4.10
N SER A 154 -17.61 -18.85 4.43
CA SER A 154 -18.64 -19.83 4.82
C SER A 154 -19.16 -19.69 6.25
N ASN A 155 -18.56 -18.85 7.09
CA ASN A 155 -18.93 -18.73 8.50
C ASN A 155 -18.78 -17.30 9.01
N ARG A 156 -19.82 -16.79 9.68
CA ARG A 156 -19.83 -15.42 10.22
C ARG A 156 -18.66 -15.12 11.15
N PHE A 157 -18.37 -16.02 12.08
CA PHE A 157 -17.33 -15.79 13.09
C PHE A 157 -15.93 -15.83 12.45
N ALA A 158 -15.74 -16.70 11.46
CA ALA A 158 -14.51 -16.72 10.68
C ALA A 158 -14.31 -15.40 9.91
N MET A 159 -15.36 -14.93 9.23
CA MET A 159 -15.38 -13.65 8.52
C MET A 159 -15.09 -12.47 9.45
N GLU A 160 -15.84 -12.34 10.56
CA GLU A 160 -15.65 -11.25 11.52
C GLU A 160 -14.23 -11.27 12.12
N ARG A 161 -13.72 -12.46 12.50
CA ARG A 161 -12.36 -12.60 13.03
C ARG A 161 -11.31 -12.20 12.01
N TYR A 162 -11.51 -12.57 10.75
CA TYR A 162 -10.62 -12.20 9.64
C TYR A 162 -10.58 -10.69 9.47
N LEU A 163 -11.75 -10.04 9.34
CA LEU A 163 -11.85 -8.58 9.14
C LEU A 163 -11.24 -7.79 10.30
N ARG A 164 -11.49 -8.19 11.55
CA ARG A 164 -10.92 -7.54 12.74
C ARG A 164 -9.39 -7.59 12.78
N GLY A 165 -8.77 -8.60 12.16
CA GLY A 165 -7.32 -8.78 12.13
C GLY A 165 -6.65 -8.31 10.84
N ALA A 166 -7.43 -8.02 9.79
CA ALA A 166 -6.93 -7.85 8.43
C ALA A 166 -5.92 -6.69 8.31
N GLU A 167 -6.24 -5.51 8.85
CA GLU A 167 -5.35 -4.35 8.77
C GLU A 167 -3.95 -4.64 9.33
N ARG A 168 -3.91 -5.23 10.54
CA ARG A 168 -2.65 -5.57 11.21
C ARG A 168 -1.88 -6.65 10.43
N ALA A 169 -2.57 -7.67 9.94
CA ALA A 169 -1.97 -8.75 9.16
C ALA A 169 -1.38 -8.23 7.85
N LEU A 170 -2.14 -7.41 7.10
CA LEU A 170 -1.71 -6.80 5.85
C LEU A 170 -0.52 -5.87 6.07
N THR A 171 -0.58 -4.99 7.08
CA THR A 171 0.55 -4.11 7.44
C THR A 171 1.80 -4.93 7.75
N SER A 172 1.69 -5.94 8.61
CA SER A 172 2.85 -6.78 8.97
C SER A 172 3.40 -7.54 7.76
N SER A 173 2.53 -8.10 6.92
CA SER A 173 2.94 -8.80 5.71
C SER A 173 3.62 -7.88 4.71
N PHE A 174 3.13 -6.64 4.55
CA PHE A 174 3.76 -5.62 3.70
C PHE A 174 5.16 -5.26 4.23
N MET A 175 5.30 -4.95 5.52
CA MET A 175 6.60 -4.58 6.11
C MET A 175 7.62 -5.71 6.01
N ASN A 176 7.21 -6.95 6.30
CA ASN A 176 8.08 -8.11 6.17
C ASN A 176 8.50 -8.34 4.71
N GLY A 177 7.55 -8.21 3.77
CA GLY A 177 7.84 -8.34 2.34
C GLY A 177 8.75 -7.23 1.82
N LEU A 178 8.56 -6.01 2.29
CA LEU A 178 9.43 -4.87 1.96
C LEU A 178 10.84 -5.07 2.52
N ALA A 179 10.99 -5.54 3.75
CA ALA A 179 12.30 -5.85 4.34
C ALA A 179 13.05 -6.94 3.56
N ALA A 180 12.33 -8.00 3.15
CA ALA A 180 12.89 -9.07 2.33
C ALA A 180 13.28 -8.56 0.93
N GLY A 181 12.41 -7.78 0.28
CA GLY A 181 12.68 -7.21 -1.04
C GLY A 181 13.86 -6.23 -1.04
N LEU A 182 13.93 -5.34 -0.04
CA LEU A 182 15.06 -4.42 0.14
C LEU A 182 16.37 -5.18 0.38
N THR A 183 16.28 -6.38 0.96
CA THR A 183 17.46 -7.20 1.22
C THR A 183 18.13 -7.64 -0.08
N GLU A 184 17.34 -8.06 -1.05
CA GLU A 184 17.77 -8.50 -2.38
C GLU A 184 18.08 -7.34 -3.34
N LEU A 185 17.29 -6.26 -3.25
CA LEU A 185 17.40 -5.11 -4.15
C LEU A 185 18.73 -4.36 -4.00
N ARG A 186 19.26 -4.26 -2.78
CA ARG A 186 20.50 -3.51 -2.44
C ARG A 186 20.48 -2.04 -2.92
N ARG A 187 19.29 -1.45 -3.01
CA ARG A 187 19.03 -0.04 -3.33
C ARG A 187 17.92 0.50 -2.44
N PRO A 188 17.86 1.82 -2.21
CA PRO A 188 16.73 2.44 -1.53
C PRO A 188 15.44 2.28 -2.34
N VAL A 189 14.32 2.58 -1.68
CA VAL A 189 13.00 2.79 -2.31
C VAL A 189 12.42 4.09 -1.77
N ALA A 190 11.52 4.72 -2.51
CA ALA A 190 10.83 5.94 -2.09
C ALA A 190 9.32 5.71 -1.99
N LEU A 191 8.73 6.11 -0.87
CA LEU A 191 7.28 6.20 -0.71
C LEU A 191 6.90 7.66 -0.56
N LEU A 192 5.94 8.12 -1.36
CA LEU A 192 5.38 9.46 -1.28
C LEU A 192 3.92 9.37 -0.87
N ILE A 193 3.52 10.21 0.07
CA ILE A 193 2.13 10.55 0.30
C ILE A 193 1.99 12.03 -0.04
N ASP A 194 1.31 12.32 -1.14
CA ASP A 194 0.94 13.69 -1.49
C ASP A 194 -0.36 14.07 -0.77
N THR A 195 -0.51 15.35 -0.49
CA THR A 195 -1.73 15.88 0.15
C THR A 195 -2.09 15.16 1.46
N TYR A 196 -1.07 14.88 2.28
CA TYR A 196 -1.21 14.18 3.57
C TYR A 196 -2.25 14.84 4.50
N GLU A 197 -2.37 16.16 4.41
CA GLU A 197 -3.31 16.95 5.21
C GLU A 197 -4.79 16.59 4.98
N GLU A 198 -5.14 15.99 3.84
CA GLU A 198 -6.51 15.60 3.49
C GLU A 198 -6.84 14.16 3.92
N MET A 199 -5.88 13.42 4.48
CA MET A 199 -6.06 12.02 4.89
C MET A 199 -6.73 11.89 6.27
N GLU A 200 -7.94 12.42 6.39
CA GLU A 200 -8.70 12.43 7.64
C GLU A 200 -8.76 11.04 8.30
N GLY A 201 -8.41 10.96 9.59
CA GLY A 201 -8.47 9.73 10.37
C GLY A 201 -7.36 8.71 10.13
N LEU A 202 -6.43 8.95 9.19
CA LEU A 202 -5.32 8.04 8.90
C LEU A 202 -4.00 8.43 9.56
N ASP A 203 -3.91 9.64 10.13
CA ASP A 203 -2.70 10.15 10.78
C ASP A 203 -2.18 9.21 11.87
N ASP A 204 -3.07 8.68 12.72
CA ASP A 204 -2.67 7.77 13.80
C ASP A 204 -2.07 6.47 13.25
N TRP A 205 -2.67 5.89 12.20
CA TRP A 205 -2.11 4.70 11.55
C TRP A 205 -0.77 5.01 10.87
N VAL A 206 -0.64 6.13 10.16
CA VAL A 206 0.62 6.50 9.51
C VAL A 206 1.73 6.68 10.55
N CYS A 207 1.48 7.48 11.59
CA CYS A 207 2.47 7.83 12.60
C CYS A 207 2.81 6.68 13.56
N ARG A 208 1.84 5.86 13.95
CA ARG A 208 2.04 4.81 14.97
C ARG A 208 2.27 3.42 14.40
N THR A 209 1.88 3.18 13.15
CA THR A 209 1.91 1.84 12.54
C THR A 209 2.78 1.80 11.30
N LEU A 210 2.50 2.63 10.29
CA LEU A 210 3.24 2.62 9.02
C LEU A 210 4.69 3.06 9.20
N ALA A 211 4.92 4.30 9.65
CA ALA A 211 6.26 4.89 9.72
C ALA A 211 7.21 4.14 10.68
N PRO A 212 6.78 3.71 11.88
CA PRO A 212 7.61 2.91 12.77
C PRO A 212 7.87 1.49 12.25
N GLY A 213 6.94 0.93 11.47
CA GLY A 213 7.03 -0.42 10.91
C GLY A 213 7.94 -0.52 9.68
N LEU A 214 8.32 0.59 9.05
CA LEU A 214 9.19 0.60 7.89
C LEU A 214 10.56 -0.03 8.22
N PRO A 215 11.13 -0.84 7.32
CA PRO A 215 12.40 -1.51 7.54
C PRO A 215 13.52 -0.52 7.91
N PRO A 216 14.44 -0.90 8.82
CA PRO A 216 15.54 -0.03 9.19
C PRO A 216 16.46 0.24 8.00
N ARG A 217 17.23 1.32 8.09
CA ARG A 217 18.24 1.62 7.09
C ARG A 217 19.31 0.54 7.13
N ARG A 218 19.82 0.13 5.98
CA ARG A 218 21.04 -0.69 5.93
C ARG A 218 22.23 0.18 6.35
N GLY A 219 22.87 -0.16 7.45
CA GLY A 219 24.12 0.48 7.90
C GLY A 219 24.09 1.26 9.22
N SER A 220 23.11 1.01 10.11
CA SER A 220 23.24 1.36 11.54
C SER A 220 23.79 0.19 12.34
#